data_AF-A0A5K1E736-F1
#
_entry.id   AF-A0A5K1E736-F1
#
_cell.length_a   1.000
_cell.length_b   1.000
_cell.length_c   1.000
_cell.angle_alpha   90.00
_cell.angle_beta   90.00
_cell.angle_gamma   90.00
#
_symmetry.space_group_name_H-M   'P 1'
#
loop_
_entity.id
_entity.type
_entity.pdbx_description
1 polymer ?
#
loop_
_entity_poly.entity_id
_entity_poly.type
_entity_poly.pdbx_seq_one_letter_code
_entity_poly.pdbx_strand_id
1 'polypeptide(L)' 'GSQAREFHLMQKLTSLKKGSNSINEYIGKFKTVSDELSAIGRVVSYKDKVLWLLQALDTNHSFPLCLVHQCRSTRR' A
#
# COMPACT_ATOMS: atom_id res chain seq x y z
N GLY A 1 11.54 7.33 -16.05
CA GLY A 1 11.60 7.90 -14.68
C GLY A 1 10.45 7.50 -13.77
N SER A 2 9.22 7.30 -14.28
CA SER A 2 8.02 7.19 -13.42
C SER A 2 7.75 5.81 -12.80
N GLN A 3 8.09 4.71 -13.50
CA GLN A 3 7.78 3.35 -13.03
C GLN A 3 8.56 2.93 -11.77
N ALA A 4 9.85 3.27 -11.69
CA ALA A 4 10.67 2.96 -10.52
C ALA A 4 10.16 3.69 -9.27
N ARG A 5 9.72 4.95 -9.41
CA ARG A 5 9.16 5.74 -8.33
C ARG A 5 7.80 5.20 -7.88
N GLU A 6 6.98 4.77 -8.83
CA GLU A 6 5.71 4.11 -8.57
C GLU A 6 5.88 2.79 -7.81
N PHE A 7 6.84 1.95 -8.23
CA PHE A 7 7.14 0.69 -7.58
C PHE A 7 7.65 0.91 -6.16
N HIS A 8 8.56 1.87 -5.96
CA HIS A 8 9.07 2.22 -4.64
C HIS A 8 7.93 2.68 -3.71
N LEU A 9 7.06 3.58 -4.17
CA LEU A 9 5.94 4.07 -3.37
C LEU A 9 4.96 2.94 -3.02
N MET A 10 4.68 2.02 -3.95
CA MET A 10 3.86 0.84 -3.67
C MET A 10 4.50 -0.10 -2.65
N GLN A 11 5.79 -0.39 -2.78
CA GLN A 11 6.51 -1.20 -1.79
C GLN A 11 6.52 -0.53 -0.42
N LYS A 12 6.68 0.80 -0.37
CA LYS A 12 6.64 1.57 0.87
C LYS A 12 5.26 1.47 1.51
N LEU A 13 4.19 1.60 0.72
CA LEU A 13 2.81 1.53 1.20
C LEU A 13 2.44 0.16 1.75
N THR A 14 2.84 -0.94 1.09
CA THR A 14 2.52 -2.31 1.53
C THR A 14 3.43 -2.81 2.66
N SER A 15 4.62 -2.22 2.82
CA SER A 15 5.53 -2.50 3.94
C SER A 15 5.20 -1.70 5.20
N LEU A 16 4.34 -0.66 5.10
CA LEU A 16 3.90 0.10 6.26
C LEU A 16 3.10 -0.79 7.21
N LYS A 17 3.68 -1.04 8.37
CA LYS A 17 3.02 -1.68 9.51
C LYS A 17 2.79 -0.66 10.60
N LYS A 18 1.69 -0.81 11.35
CA LYS A 18 1.47 0.01 12.55
C LYS A 18 2.65 -0.12 13.51
N GLY A 19 3.07 -1.36 13.80
CA GLY A 19 4.13 -1.64 14.76
C GLY A 19 3.82 -1.00 16.11
N SER A 20 4.81 -0.29 16.66
CA SER A 20 4.67 0.50 17.89
C SER A 20 4.13 1.92 17.66
N ASN A 21 3.89 2.33 16.40
CA ASN A 21 3.36 3.66 16.12
C ASN A 21 1.91 3.76 16.57
N SER A 22 1.51 4.97 16.98
CA SER A 22 0.09 5.27 17.19
C SER A 22 -0.68 5.14 15.88
N ILE A 23 -1.95 4.73 15.95
CA ILE A 23 -2.82 4.57 14.77
C ILE A 23 -2.84 5.84 13.93
N ASN A 24 -2.88 7.01 14.58
CA ASN A 24 -2.93 8.30 13.89
C ASN A 24 -1.62 8.59 13.10
N GLU A 25 -0.47 8.25 13.67
CA GLU A 25 0.83 8.35 13.00
C GLU A 25 0.92 7.40 11.80
N TYR A 26 0.40 6.18 11.96
CA TYR A 26 0.33 5.19 10.90
C TYR A 26 -0.57 5.67 9.75
N ILE A 27 -1.78 6.15 10.05
CA ILE A 27 -2.72 6.72 9.07
C ILE A 27 -2.10 7.93 8.38
N GLY A 28 -1.38 8.79 9.11
CA GLY A 28 -0.65 9.92 8.54
C GLY A 28 0.37 9.47 7.50
N LYS A 29 1.25 8.52 7.86
CA LYS A 29 2.24 7.93 6.93
C LYS A 29 1.59 7.27 5.72
N PHE A 30 0.49 6.54 5.92
CA PHE A 30 -0.27 5.89 4.86
C PHE A 30 -0.91 6.89 3.88
N LYS A 31 -1.47 7.98 4.41
CA LYS A 31 -2.07 9.06 3.61
C LYS A 31 -1.02 9.76 2.77
N THR A 32 0.15 10.08 3.34
CA THR A 32 1.25 10.72 2.59
C THR A 32 1.68 9.88 1.41
N VAL A 33 1.95 8.59 1.59
CA VAL A 33 2.36 7.70 0.48
C VAL A 33 1.25 7.54 -0.56
N SER A 34 -0.03 7.49 -0.13
CA SER A 34 -1.17 7.46 -1.05
C SER A 34 -1.32 8.74 -1.88
N ASP A 35 -1.03 9.90 -1.29
CA ASP A 35 -1.04 11.19 -1.97
C ASP A 35 0.11 11.28 -2.98
N GLU A 36 1.31 10.83 -2.62
CA GLU A 36 2.46 10.74 -3.52
C GLU A 36 2.17 9.83 -4.73
N LEU A 37 1.46 8.71 -4.52
CA LEU A 37 0.99 7.82 -5.59
C LEU A 37 -0.04 8.51 -6.49
N SER A 38 -0.96 9.27 -5.90
CA SER A 38 -1.95 10.04 -6.65
C SER A 38 -1.30 11.14 -7.49
N ALA A 39 -0.27 11.81 -6.95
CA ALA A 39 0.48 12.86 -7.64
C ALA A 39 1.23 12.35 -8.88
N ILE A 40 1.58 11.07 -8.94
CA ILE A 40 2.17 10.43 -10.13
C ILE A 40 1.14 9.78 -11.06
N GLY A 41 -0.16 10.00 -10.82
CA GLY A 41 -1.25 9.48 -11.64
C GLY A 41 -1.71 8.07 -11.30
N ARG A 42 -1.24 7.49 -10.18
CA ARG A 42 -1.68 6.17 -9.73
C ARG A 42 -2.66 6.28 -8.57
N VAL A 43 -3.94 6.24 -8.92
CA VAL A 43 -5.02 6.25 -7.93
C VAL A 43 -5.15 4.87 -7.31
N VAL A 44 -4.86 4.76 -6.02
CA VAL A 44 -5.17 3.57 -5.22
C VAL A 44 -6.66 3.60 -4.87
N SER A 45 -7.38 2.51 -5.15
CA SER A 45 -8.80 2.38 -4.79
C SER A 45 -8.99 2.48 -3.29
N TYR A 46 -10.10 3.08 -2.85
CA TYR A 46 -10.46 3.15 -1.44
C TYR A 46 -10.53 1.74 -0.80
N LYS A 47 -11.00 0.74 -1.55
CA LYS A 47 -11.07 -0.65 -1.10
C LYS A 47 -9.67 -1.22 -0.80
N ASP A 48 -8.71 -1.00 -1.70
CA ASP A 48 -7.32 -1.44 -1.50
C ASP A 48 -6.68 -0.71 -0.31
N LYS A 49 -6.98 0.58 -0.14
CA LYS A 49 -6.51 1.35 1.02
C LYS A 49 -7.02 0.76 2.34
N VAL A 50 -8.31 0.44 2.42
CA VAL A 50 -8.92 -0.17 3.60
C VAL A 50 -8.35 -1.56 3.87
N LEU A 51 -8.14 -2.37 2.82
CA LEU A 51 -7.53 -3.69 2.96
C LEU A 51 -6.11 -3.60 3.52
N TRP A 52 -5.26 -2.71 3.00
CA TRP A 52 -3.91 -2.51 3.51
C TRP A 52 -3.87 -1.95 4.93
N LEU A 53 -4.80 -1.04 5.25
CA LEU A 53 -4.96 -0.50 6.60
C LEU A 53 -5.31 -1.63 7.59
N LEU A 54 -6.29 -2.47 7.24
CA LEU A 54 -6.70 -3.62 8.05
C LEU A 54 -5.55 -4.63 8.20
N GLN A 55 -4.82 -4.92 7.12
CA GLN A 55 -3.68 -5.83 7.16
C GLN A 55 -2.52 -5.32 8.05
N ALA A 56 -2.32 -4.02 8.15
CA ALA A 56 -1.28 -3.45 9.01
C ALA A 56 -1.68 -3.34 10.49
N LEU A 57 -2.98 -3.40 10.78
CA LEU A 57 -3.54 -3.44 12.13
C LEU A 57 -3.67 -4.89 12.63
N ASP A 58 -3.96 -5.81 11.73
CA ASP A 58 -4.16 -7.22 12.03
C ASP A 58 -2.83 -7.99 11.96
N THR A 59 -2.34 -8.45 13.11
CA THR A 59 -1.08 -9.20 13.21
C THR A 59 -1.23 -10.68 12.86
N ASN A 60 -2.42 -11.17 12.49
CA ASN A 60 -2.69 -12.61 12.34
C ASN A 60 -3.40 -13.03 11.04
N HIS A 61 -3.96 -12.11 10.27
CA HIS A 61 -4.75 -12.45 9.09
C HIS A 61 -3.91 -12.22 7.83
N SER A 62 -3.08 -13.22 7.51
CA SER A 62 -2.37 -13.34 6.23
C SER A 62 -3.39 -13.55 5.10
N PHE A 63 -4.07 -12.48 4.67
CA PHE A 63 -4.82 -12.49 3.42
C PHE A 63 -3.82 -12.34 2.26
N PRO A 64 -3.72 -13.31 1.34
CA PRO A 64 -2.75 -13.32 0.25
C PRO A 64 -3.14 -12.37 -0.89
N LEU A 65 -3.44 -11.10 -0.58
CA LEU A 65 -3.74 -10.06 -1.57
C LEU A 65 -2.52 -9.65 -2.40
N CYS A 66 -1.30 -9.97 -1.93
CA CYS A 66 -0.08 -9.75 -2.70
C CYS A 66 -0.04 -10.57 -4.01
N LEU A 67 -0.76 -11.70 -4.08
CA LEU A 67 -0.84 -12.54 -5.29
C LEU A 67 -1.73 -11.93 -6.39
N VAL A 68 -2.73 -11.12 -6.05
CA VAL A 68 -3.72 -10.65 -7.03
C VAL A 68 -3.19 -9.46 -7.85
N HIS A 69 -2.36 -8.60 -7.26
CA HIS A 69 -1.83 -7.41 -7.95
C HIS A 69 -0.48 -7.62 -8.62
N GLN A 70 0.35 -8.59 -8.18
CA GLN A 70 1.63 -8.89 -8.83
C GLN A 70 1.47 -9.80 -10.08
N CYS A 71 0.42 -10.61 -10.17
CA CYS A 71 0.23 -11.56 -11.29
C CYS A 71 -0.33 -10.95 -12.58
N ARG A 72 -0.76 -9.67 -12.59
CA ARG A 72 -1.34 -9.05 -13.80
C ARG A 72 -0.31 -8.40 -14.73
N SER A 73 0.99 -8.53 -14.44
CA SER A 73 2.07 -8.00 -15.30
C SER A 73 2.99 -9.06 -15.92
N THR A 74 2.70 -10.36 -15.73
CA THR A 74 3.43 -11.46 -16.39
C THR A 74 2.45 -12.41 -17.08
N ARG A 75 1.66 -11.88 -18.00
CA ARG A 75 1.04 -12.68 -19.06
C ARG A 75 1.06 -11.88 -20.36
N ARG A 76 2.25 -11.81 -20.97
CA ARG A 76 2.43 -11.63 -22.39
C ARG A 76 3.52 -12.61 -22.83
#